data_AF-A0A0D0DSX6-F1
#
_entry.id   AF-A0A0D0DSX6-F1
#
_cell.length_a   1.000
_cell.length_b   1.000
_cell.length_c   1.000
_cell.angle_alpha   90.00
_cell.angle_beta   90.00
_cell.angle_gamma   90.00
#
_symmetry.space_group_name_H-M   'P 1'
#
loop_
_entity.id
_entity.type
_entity.pdbx_description
1 polymer ?
#
loop_
_entity_poly.entity_id
_entity_poly.type
_entity_poly.pdbx_seq_one_letter_code
_entity_poly.pdbx_strand_id
1 'polypeptide(L)'
;MPHLLHTYPFSELGAIYAEASKGVEHLRWRLDSDELRELRSALSSVGNSLSVHDCLTAYIVAVLNYNRSEPVHHVTNVSSYRDIKAPFIDEGVAGNLIQNVSSGAIPVDMAGIATAVRIALVRCRKPDYLKNWISTASNLMLTSANTGKSFFFAPQDNVMTINSNTV
;
A
#
# COMPACT_ATOMS: atom_id res chain seq x y z
N MET A 1 9.42 -1.31 8.40
CA MET A 1 9.27 -1.37 6.93
C MET A 1 9.91 -2.66 6.45
N PRO A 2 9.21 -3.81 6.55
CA PRO A 2 9.82 -5.12 6.29
C PRO A 2 10.45 -5.23 4.89
N HIS A 3 9.81 -4.61 3.89
CA HIS A 3 10.32 -4.57 2.51
C HIS A 3 11.67 -3.86 2.35
N LEU A 4 12.11 -3.04 3.31
CA LEU A 4 13.42 -2.38 3.29
C LEU A 4 14.50 -3.15 4.08
N LEU A 5 14.14 -4.23 4.78
CA LEU A 5 15.09 -5.04 5.54
C LEU A 5 15.76 -6.12 4.67
N HIS A 6 15.03 -6.66 3.70
CA HIS A 6 15.54 -7.66 2.78
C HIS A 6 16.18 -6.97 1.57
N THR A 7 17.50 -7.10 1.49
CA THR A 7 18.31 -6.44 0.48
C THR A 7 19.18 -7.45 -0.27
N TYR A 8 19.35 -7.21 -1.56
CA TYR A 8 20.10 -8.08 -2.45
C TYR A 8 21.09 -7.25 -3.27
N PRO A 9 22.20 -7.85 -3.74
CA PRO A 9 23.08 -7.22 -4.71
C PRO A 9 22.31 -6.74 -5.94
N PHE A 10 22.65 -5.56 -6.46
CA PHE A 10 21.98 -5.01 -7.64
C PHE A 10 22.00 -5.95 -8.85
N SER A 11 23.10 -6.69 -9.03
CA SER A 11 23.26 -7.66 -10.11
C SER A 11 22.29 -8.83 -10.05
N GLU A 12 21.73 -9.13 -8.89
CA GLU A 12 20.85 -10.30 -8.67
C GLU A 12 19.36 -9.93 -8.72
N LEU A 13 19.01 -8.65 -8.51
CA LEU A 13 17.61 -8.23 -8.39
C LEU A 13 16.74 -8.63 -9.59
N GLY A 14 17.26 -8.51 -10.81
CA GLY A 14 16.51 -8.88 -12.01
C GLY A 14 16.09 -10.35 -12.02
N ALA A 15 17.02 -11.24 -11.66
CA ALA A 15 16.74 -12.67 -11.58
C ALA A 15 15.75 -13.00 -10.46
N ILE A 16 15.88 -12.34 -9.31
CA ILE A 16 14.97 -12.52 -8.17
C ILE A 16 13.54 -12.08 -8.51
N TYR A 17 13.37 -10.92 -9.16
CA TYR A 17 12.05 -10.48 -9.65
C TYR A 17 11.47 -11.43 -10.69
N ALA A 18 12.29 -11.92 -11.62
CA ALA A 18 11.85 -12.87 -12.64
C ALA A 18 11.36 -14.18 -12.01
N GLU A 19 12.09 -14.71 -11.01
CA GLU A 19 11.69 -15.91 -10.27
C GLU A 19 10.39 -15.69 -9.51
N ALA A 20 10.29 -14.59 -8.75
CA ALA A 20 9.10 -14.27 -7.96
C ALA A 20 7.85 -14.00 -8.81
N SER A 21 8.02 -13.68 -10.09
CA SER A 21 6.91 -13.43 -11.03
C SER A 21 6.49 -14.67 -11.82
N LYS A 22 7.15 -15.82 -11.63
CA LYS A 22 6.77 -17.06 -12.32
C LYS A 22 5.36 -17.49 -11.89
N GLY A 23 4.52 -17.79 -12.88
CA GLY A 23 3.13 -18.21 -12.63
C GLY A 23 2.20 -17.08 -12.17
N VAL A 24 2.66 -15.82 -12.18
CA VAL A 24 1.81 -14.65 -11.91
C VAL A 24 1.15 -14.21 -13.20
N GLU A 25 -0.18 -14.11 -13.17
CA GLU A 25 -0.97 -13.59 -14.29
C GLU A 25 -1.45 -12.16 -14.00
N HIS A 26 -1.57 -11.38 -15.08
CA HIS A 26 -2.13 -10.03 -14.98
C HIS A 26 -3.63 -10.08 -15.26
N LEU A 27 -4.42 -9.67 -14.26
CA LEU A 27 -5.86 -9.49 -14.39
C LEU A 27 -6.19 -8.01 -14.49
N ARG A 28 -7.06 -7.67 -15.45
CA ARG A 28 -7.60 -6.32 -15.61
C ARG A 28 -9.10 -6.35 -15.34
N TRP A 29 -9.50 -5.65 -14.29
CA TRP A 29 -10.91 -5.45 -13.95
C TRP A 29 -11.27 -3.98 -14.16
N ARG A 30 -12.53 -3.74 -14.52
CA ARG A 30 -13.09 -2.40 -14.64
C ARG A 30 -14.38 -2.36 -13.84
N LEU A 31 -14.53 -1.29 -13.07
CA LEU A 31 -15.75 -0.94 -12.36
C LEU A 31 -16.12 0.46 -12.82
N ASP A 32 -17.38 0.66 -13.19
CA ASP A 32 -17.88 1.95 -13.61
C ASP A 32 -18.24 2.83 -12.39
N SER A 33 -18.38 4.13 -12.63
CA SER A 33 -18.62 5.12 -11.57
C SER A 33 -19.86 4.84 -10.73
N ASP A 34 -20.89 4.24 -11.33
CA ASP A 34 -22.15 3.90 -10.62
C ASP A 34 -21.93 2.77 -9.64
N GLU A 35 -21.25 1.70 -10.06
CA GLU A 35 -20.88 0.56 -9.20
C GLU A 35 -20.00 1.01 -8.02
N LEU A 36 -19.05 1.92 -8.27
CA LEU A 36 -18.20 2.48 -7.21
C LEU A 36 -18.99 3.34 -6.21
N ARG A 37 -20.02 4.07 -6.68
CA ARG A 37 -20.91 4.87 -5.82
C ARG A 37 -21.84 3.99 -4.99
N GLU A 38 -22.36 2.91 -5.58
CA GLU A 38 -23.17 1.92 -4.88
C GLU A 38 -22.36 1.21 -3.80
N LEU A 39 -21.15 0.75 -4.14
CA LEU A 39 -20.23 0.12 -3.20
C LEU A 39 -19.91 1.05 -2.02
N ARG A 40 -19.63 2.32 -2.28
CA ARG A 40 -19.38 3.30 -1.23
C ARG A 40 -20.62 3.51 -0.36
N SER A 41 -21.80 3.64 -0.96
CA SER A 41 -23.06 3.82 -0.23
C SER A 41 -23.36 2.64 0.70
N ALA A 42 -23.14 1.41 0.23
CA ALA A 42 -23.35 0.19 1.00
C ALA A 42 -22.46 0.12 2.27
N LEU A 43 -21.23 0.65 2.21
CA LEU A 43 -20.28 0.64 3.32
C LEU A 43 -20.33 1.90 4.21
N SER A 44 -20.93 2.99 3.73
CA SER A 44 -20.96 4.28 4.45
C SER A 44 -21.94 4.33 5.63
N SER A 45 -22.79 3.31 5.80
CA SER A 45 -23.69 3.18 6.97
C SER A 45 -22.94 2.97 8.30
N VAL A 46 -21.61 2.79 8.26
CA VAL A 46 -20.77 2.33 9.39
C VAL A 46 -20.05 3.48 10.14
N GLY A 47 -20.49 4.74 9.97
CA GLY A 47 -20.12 5.86 10.86
C GLY A 47 -18.78 6.55 10.59
N ASN A 48 -17.97 6.08 9.65
CA ASN A 48 -16.76 6.78 9.16
C ASN A 48 -16.94 7.25 7.72
N SER A 49 -16.42 8.45 7.38
CA SER A 49 -16.40 8.94 6.00
C SER A 49 -15.36 8.15 5.18
N LEU A 50 -15.81 7.05 4.58
CA LEU A 50 -15.02 6.21 3.69
C LEU A 50 -14.95 6.83 2.28
N SER A 51 -13.80 6.70 1.61
CA SER A 51 -13.63 7.03 0.18
C SER A 51 -13.97 5.83 -0.68
N VAL A 52 -14.11 6.09 -1.97
CA VAL A 52 -14.15 5.03 -2.99
C VAL A 52 -12.91 4.13 -2.91
N HIS A 53 -11.73 4.68 -2.64
CA HIS A 53 -10.49 3.89 -2.49
C HIS A 53 -10.58 2.90 -1.33
N ASP A 54 -11.05 3.33 -0.16
CA ASP A 54 -11.18 2.45 1.01
C ASP A 54 -12.15 1.30 0.73
N CYS A 55 -13.30 1.65 0.13
CA CYS A 55 -14.37 0.72 -0.18
C CYS A 55 -13.96 -0.28 -1.27
N LEU A 56 -13.32 0.20 -2.34
CA LEU A 56 -12.81 -0.64 -3.43
C LEU A 56 -11.72 -1.59 -2.93
N THR A 57 -10.81 -1.10 -2.10
CA THR A 57 -9.79 -1.91 -1.43
C THR A 57 -10.44 -3.06 -0.66
N ALA A 58 -11.44 -2.74 0.17
CA ALA A 58 -12.13 -3.75 0.97
C ALA A 58 -12.88 -4.77 0.12
N TYR A 59 -13.51 -4.34 -0.97
CA TYR A 59 -14.16 -5.23 -1.92
C TYR A 59 -13.18 -6.19 -2.57
N ILE A 60 -12.03 -5.71 -3.06
CA ILE A 60 -11.00 -6.56 -3.67
C ILE A 60 -10.49 -7.58 -2.65
N VAL A 61 -10.20 -7.16 -1.41
CA VAL A 61 -9.78 -8.08 -0.34
C VAL A 61 -10.85 -9.16 -0.12
N ALA A 62 -12.11 -8.78 -0.01
CA ALA A 62 -13.19 -9.72 0.25
C ALA A 62 -13.36 -10.74 -0.88
N VAL A 63 -13.29 -10.29 -2.14
CA VAL A 63 -13.34 -11.19 -3.31
C VAL A 63 -12.14 -12.14 -3.32
N LEU A 64 -10.94 -11.66 -3.05
CA LEU A 64 -9.75 -12.51 -2.96
C LEU A 64 -9.85 -13.52 -1.82
N ASN A 65 -10.27 -13.09 -0.64
CA ASN A 65 -10.42 -13.95 0.53
C ASN A 65 -11.51 -15.02 0.34
N TYR A 66 -12.54 -14.75 -0.47
CA TYR A 66 -13.55 -15.73 -0.81
C TYR A 66 -13.01 -16.87 -1.70
N ASN A 67 -12.00 -16.59 -2.53
CA ASN A 67 -11.47 -17.53 -3.53
C ASN A 67 -10.13 -18.17 -3.14
N ARG A 68 -9.56 -17.84 -1.98
CA ARG A 68 -8.23 -18.30 -1.55
C ARG A 68 -8.31 -19.12 -0.27
N SER A 69 -7.44 -20.12 -0.15
CA SER A 69 -7.29 -20.90 1.09
C SER A 69 -6.64 -20.09 2.22
N GLU A 70 -5.77 -19.15 1.86
CA GLU A 70 -5.10 -18.24 2.81
C GLU A 70 -5.62 -16.81 2.60
N PRO A 71 -6.27 -16.22 3.62
CA PRO A 71 -6.81 -14.88 3.50
C PRO A 71 -5.72 -13.82 3.62
N VAL A 72 -5.97 -12.69 2.97
CA VAL A 72 -5.21 -11.46 3.16
C VAL A 72 -5.45 -10.94 4.59
N HIS A 73 -4.36 -10.74 5.32
CA HIS A 73 -4.35 -10.22 6.69
C HIS A 73 -3.83 -8.79 6.79
N HIS A 74 -3.14 -8.31 5.75
CA HIS A 74 -2.55 -6.99 5.73
C HIS A 74 -2.77 -6.30 4.38
N VAL A 75 -3.09 -5.01 4.42
CA VAL A 75 -3.06 -4.16 3.23
C VAL A 75 -1.90 -3.18 3.36
N THR A 76 -1.09 -3.06 2.31
CA THR A 76 -0.08 -2.02 2.18
C THR A 76 -0.49 -1.07 1.06
N ASN A 77 -0.77 0.18 1.39
CA ASN A 77 -1.09 1.21 0.40
C ASN A 77 0.15 2.01 0.04
N VAL A 78 0.38 2.22 -1.25
CA VAL A 78 1.29 3.26 -1.73
C VAL A 78 0.51 4.57 -1.72
N SER A 79 0.94 5.52 -0.90
CA SER A 79 0.30 6.83 -0.77
C SER A 79 1.27 7.94 -1.15
N SER A 80 0.82 8.85 -2.00
CA SER A 80 1.51 10.14 -2.20
C SER A 80 1.53 10.92 -0.89
N TYR A 81 2.64 11.58 -0.62
CA TYR A 81 2.75 12.59 0.43
C TYR A 81 3.05 13.99 -0.11
N ARG A 82 2.94 14.19 -1.42
CA ARG A 82 3.24 15.48 -2.08
C ARG A 82 2.45 16.63 -1.46
N ASP A 83 1.15 16.47 -1.29
CA ASP A 83 0.26 17.55 -0.83
C ASP A 83 0.21 17.72 0.70
N ILE A 84 1.15 17.12 1.42
CA ILE A 84 1.24 17.28 2.88
C ILE A 84 2.03 18.57 3.17
N LYS A 85 1.37 19.49 3.87
CA LYS A 85 1.99 20.73 4.31
C LYS A 85 3.00 20.45 5.43
N ALA A 86 4.28 20.34 5.08
CA ALA A 86 5.38 20.19 6.02
C ALA A 86 6.65 20.88 5.48
N PRO A 87 7.53 21.41 6.36
CA PRO A 87 8.68 22.22 5.93
C PRO A 87 9.76 21.43 5.18
N PHE A 88 9.69 20.11 5.18
CA PHE A 88 10.64 19.20 4.52
C PHE A 88 10.08 18.59 3.22
N ILE A 89 8.92 19.06 2.76
CA ILE A 89 8.27 18.58 1.54
C ILE A 89 8.27 19.72 0.53
N ASP A 90 8.80 19.44 -0.65
CA ASP A 90 8.72 20.30 -1.81
C ASP A 90 7.90 19.58 -2.89
N GLU A 91 6.72 20.15 -3.18
CA GLU A 91 5.77 19.59 -4.14
C GLU A 91 6.33 19.53 -5.56
N GLY A 92 7.26 20.43 -5.90
CA GLY A 92 7.87 20.58 -7.23
C GLY A 92 9.00 19.58 -7.54
N VAL A 93 9.34 18.69 -6.61
CA VAL A 93 10.42 17.71 -6.82
C VAL A 93 9.95 16.58 -7.73
N ALA A 94 10.68 16.35 -8.82
CA ALA A 94 10.44 15.28 -9.80
C ALA A 94 10.71 13.85 -9.26
N GLY A 95 10.88 13.71 -7.94
CA GLY A 95 11.13 12.45 -7.26
C GLY A 95 9.87 11.66 -6.93
N ASN A 96 10.09 10.45 -6.45
CA ASN A 96 9.03 9.52 -6.04
C ASN A 96 8.56 9.82 -4.60
N LEU A 97 7.70 10.83 -4.44
CA LEU A 97 7.17 11.27 -3.14
C LEU A 97 6.01 10.36 -2.66
N ILE A 98 6.34 9.09 -2.43
CA ILE A 98 5.38 8.06 -1.98
C ILE A 98 5.86 7.38 -0.71
N GLN A 99 4.90 6.94 0.11
CA GLN A 99 5.15 6.08 1.25
C GLN A 99 4.35 4.80 1.17
N ASN A 100 4.93 3.71 1.67
CA ASN A 100 4.24 2.43 1.88
C ASN A 100 3.57 2.44 3.26
N VAL A 101 2.24 2.40 3.27
CA VAL A 101 1.36 2.58 4.42
C VAL A 101 0.67 1.26 4.74
N SER A 102 1.13 0.58 5.79
CA SER A 102 0.47 -0.63 6.27
C SER A 102 -0.79 -0.29 7.08
N SER A 103 -1.87 -1.01 6.81
CA SER A 103 -3.09 -1.03 7.63
C SER A 103 -2.89 -1.73 8.98
N GLY A 104 -1.78 -2.45 9.18
CA GLY A 104 -1.69 -3.47 10.23
C GLY A 104 -2.57 -4.67 9.90
N ALA A 105 -2.93 -5.46 10.92
CA ALA A 105 -3.88 -6.55 10.76
C ALA A 105 -5.27 -6.00 10.39
N ILE A 106 -5.90 -6.57 9.37
CA ILE A 106 -7.24 -6.17 8.92
C ILE A 106 -8.31 -7.13 9.46
N PRO A 107 -9.53 -6.64 9.73
CA PRO A 107 -10.70 -7.48 10.00
C PRO A 107 -11.09 -8.36 8.80
N VAL A 108 -12.03 -9.28 9.02
CA VAL A 108 -12.55 -10.16 7.95
C VAL A 108 -13.67 -9.49 7.16
N ASP A 109 -14.48 -8.65 7.81
CA ASP A 109 -15.62 -7.99 7.17
C ASP A 109 -15.19 -6.75 6.36
N MET A 110 -15.91 -6.47 5.28
CA MET A 110 -15.58 -5.38 4.35
C MET A 110 -15.56 -4.00 5.02
N ALA A 111 -16.48 -3.73 5.95
CA ALA A 111 -16.54 -2.43 6.62
C ALA A 111 -15.34 -2.22 7.55
N GLY A 112 -14.94 -3.27 8.27
CA GLY A 112 -13.74 -3.31 9.08
C GLY A 112 -12.47 -3.11 8.25
N ILE A 113 -12.36 -3.79 7.10
CA ILE A 113 -11.21 -3.62 6.18
C ILE A 113 -11.14 -2.18 5.68
N ALA A 114 -12.25 -1.63 5.18
CA ALA A 114 -12.29 -0.25 4.68
C ALA A 114 -11.92 0.76 5.78
N THR A 115 -12.41 0.54 7.00
CA THR A 115 -12.08 1.37 8.16
C THR A 115 -10.60 1.30 8.52
N ALA A 116 -10.01 0.10 8.53
CA ALA A 116 -8.58 -0.08 8.82
C ALA A 116 -7.70 0.64 7.79
N VAL A 117 -8.04 0.57 6.51
CA VAL A 117 -7.38 1.28 5.42
C VAL A 117 -7.48 2.79 5.61
N ARG A 118 -8.70 3.31 5.85
CA ARG A 118 -8.95 4.73 6.11
C ARG A 118 -8.13 5.25 7.28
N ILE A 119 -8.14 4.54 8.41
CA ILE A 119 -7.37 4.92 9.61
C ILE A 119 -5.87 5.01 9.28
N ALA A 120 -5.33 4.04 8.55
CA ALA A 120 -3.93 4.01 8.19
C ALA A 120 -3.54 5.19 7.26
N LEU A 121 -4.36 5.48 6.26
CA LEU A 121 -4.16 6.59 5.32
C LEU A 121 -4.30 7.96 6.00
N VAL A 122 -5.25 8.13 6.92
CA VAL A 122 -5.36 9.37 7.71
C VAL A 122 -4.15 9.54 8.63
N ARG A 123 -3.72 8.46 9.30
CA ARG A 123 -2.57 8.49 10.20
C ARG A 123 -1.28 8.84 9.46
N CYS A 124 -1.04 8.26 8.28
CA CYS A 124 0.21 8.44 7.56
C CYS A 124 0.40 9.86 7.00
N ARG A 125 -0.67 10.65 6.94
CA ARG A 125 -0.63 12.05 6.49
C ARG A 125 -0.25 13.04 7.59
N LYS A 126 -0.07 12.59 8.84
CA LYS A 126 0.38 13.45 9.95
C LYS A 126 1.87 13.80 9.75
N PRO A 127 2.28 15.09 9.85
CA PRO A 127 3.66 15.51 9.61
C PRO A 127 4.70 14.75 10.44
N ASP A 128 4.45 14.52 11.73
CA ASP A 128 5.39 13.80 12.60
C ASP A 128 5.53 12.32 12.22
N TYR A 129 4.43 11.67 11.84
CA TYR A 129 4.46 10.30 11.36
C TYR A 129 5.30 10.22 10.08
N LEU A 130 5.03 11.11 9.13
CA LEU A 130 5.73 11.13 7.86
C LEU A 130 7.21 11.45 8.02
N LYS A 131 7.57 12.41 8.88
CA LYS A 131 8.97 12.73 9.19
C LYS A 131 9.71 11.49 9.68
N ASN A 132 9.14 10.77 10.65
CA ASN A 132 9.73 9.54 11.18
C ASN A 132 9.83 8.45 10.12
N TRP A 133 8.81 8.31 9.27
CA TRP A 133 8.82 7.37 8.16
C TRP A 133 9.93 7.70 7.15
N ILE A 134 10.02 8.95 6.67
CA ILE A 134 11.05 9.38 5.71
C ILE A 134 12.44 9.18 6.31
N SER A 135 12.69 9.64 7.54
CA SER A 135 14.00 9.48 8.18
C SER A 135 14.41 8.01 8.28
N THR A 136 13.49 7.13 8.67
CA THR A 136 13.77 5.69 8.79
C THR A 136 13.98 5.05 7.42
N ALA A 137 13.10 5.32 6.45
CA ALA A 137 13.18 4.77 5.10
C ALA A 137 14.48 5.21 4.41
N SER A 138 14.79 6.50 4.44
CA SER A 138 16.00 7.08 3.86
C SER A 138 17.26 6.50 4.50
N ASN A 139 17.29 6.31 5.82
CA ASN A 139 18.42 5.68 6.48
C ASN A 139 18.63 4.24 5.99
N LEU A 140 17.57 3.42 5.95
CA LEU A 140 17.65 2.03 5.48
C LEU A 140 18.06 1.94 4.01
N MET A 141 17.50 2.80 3.15
CA MET A 141 17.85 2.87 1.74
C MET A 141 19.30 3.29 1.53
N LEU A 142 19.77 4.32 2.26
CA LEU A 142 21.14 4.80 2.18
C LEU A 142 22.14 3.74 2.66
N THR A 143 21.86 3.09 3.80
CA THR A 143 22.68 1.99 4.29
C THR A 143 22.78 0.86 3.26
N SER A 144 21.66 0.49 2.64
CA SER A 144 21.65 -0.55 1.60
C SER A 144 22.48 -0.15 0.38
N ALA A 145 22.28 1.06 -0.13
CA ALA A 145 22.99 1.59 -1.28
C ALA A 145 24.51 1.64 -1.04
N ASN A 146 24.95 2.09 0.15
CA ASN A 146 26.36 2.13 0.53
C ASN A 146 27.03 0.75 0.58
N THR A 147 26.24 -0.33 0.65
CA THR A 147 26.74 -1.71 0.59
C THR A 147 26.60 -2.35 -0.79
N GLY A 148 26.27 -1.58 -1.83
CA GLY A 148 26.06 -2.09 -3.19
C GLY A 148 24.80 -2.95 -3.33
N LYS A 149 23.82 -2.75 -2.45
CA LYS A 149 22.57 -3.51 -2.41
C LYS A 149 21.36 -2.61 -2.64
N SER A 150 20.25 -3.24 -3.00
CA SER A 150 18.94 -2.58 -3.06
C SER A 150 17.86 -3.49 -2.47
N PHE A 151 16.75 -2.87 -2.11
CA PHE A 151 15.60 -3.55 -1.52
C PHE A 151 14.82 -4.32 -2.58
N PHE A 152 14.18 -5.39 -2.14
CA PHE A 152 13.33 -6.23 -2.97
C PHE A 152 11.91 -6.27 -2.39
N PHE A 153 10.92 -5.93 -3.21
CA PHE A 153 9.51 -6.04 -2.85
C PHE A 153 9.02 -7.46 -3.10
N ALA A 154 9.36 -8.36 -2.18
CA ALA A 154 8.91 -9.75 -2.24
C ALA A 154 7.37 -9.84 -2.15
N PRO A 155 6.73 -10.67 -2.99
CA PRO A 155 5.34 -11.05 -2.76
C PRO A 155 5.22 -11.76 -1.41
N GLN A 156 4.11 -11.52 -0.71
CA GLN A 156 3.79 -12.15 0.57
C GLN A 156 2.36 -12.65 0.48
N ASP A 157 2.13 -13.92 0.77
CA ASP A 157 0.85 -14.59 0.48
C ASP A 157 -0.34 -13.93 1.19
N ASN A 158 -0.14 -13.44 2.41
CA ASN A 158 -1.17 -12.81 3.24
C ASN A 158 -1.17 -11.27 3.18
N VAL A 159 -0.44 -10.65 2.25
CA VAL A 159 -0.37 -9.20 2.11
C VAL A 159 -0.82 -8.76 0.72
N MET A 160 -1.75 -7.81 0.68
CA MET A 160 -2.12 -7.14 -0.56
C MET A 160 -1.48 -5.76 -0.62
N THR A 161 -0.72 -5.48 -1.69
CA THR A 161 -0.18 -4.14 -1.94
C THR A 161 -1.03 -3.42 -2.97
N ILE A 162 -1.49 -2.22 -2.63
CA ILE A 162 -2.28 -1.37 -3.52
C ILE A 162 -1.45 -0.15 -3.88
N ASN A 163 -1.31 0.11 -5.18
CA ASN A 163 -0.78 1.36 -5.68
C ASN A 163 -1.89 2.11 -6.42
N SER A 164 -2.25 3.28 -5.92
CA SER A 164 -3.37 4.07 -6.44
C SER A 164 -2.98 5.55 -6.53
N ASN A 165 -3.40 6.17 -7.63
CA ASN A 165 -3.25 7.60 -7.87
C ASN A 165 -4.50 8.40 -7.42
N THR A 166 -5.49 7.74 -6.80
CA THR A 166 -6.80 8.34 -6.49
C THR A 166 -7.05 8.50 -4.98
N VAL A 167 -5.98 8.52 -4.17
CA VAL A 167 -6.04 8.56 -2.69
C VAL A 167 -6.08 9.99 -2.16
#